data_AF-A0A2V9UXN7-F1
#
_entry.id   AF-A0A2V9UXN7-F1
#
_cell.length_a   1.000
_cell.length_b   1.000
_cell.length_c   1.000
_cell.angle_alpha   90.00
_cell.angle_beta   90.00
_cell.angle_gamma   90.00
#
_symmetry.space_group_name_H-M   'P 1'
#
loop_
_entity.id
_entity.type
_entity.pdbx_description
1 polymer ?
#
loop_
_entity_poly.entity_id
_entity_poly.type
_entity_poly.pdbx_seq_one_letter_code
_entity_poly.pdbx_strand_id
1 'polypeptide(L)' 'MANEQRKNWRELCRAALEAKDPDELLQIVQELNIALKQEEQVRHDFRHAMEPVRPSAEMRG' A
#
# COMPACT_ATOMS: atom_id res chain seq x y z
N MET A 1 -11.98 18.35 -2.12
CA MET A 1 -10.50 18.27 -2.21
C MET A 1 -10.09 17.10 -1.36
N ALA A 2 -9.62 16.01 -1.96
CA ALA A 2 -9.33 14.76 -1.26
C ALA A 2 -7.95 14.25 -1.68
N ASN A 3 -6.93 15.09 -1.50
CA ASN A 3 -5.56 14.79 -1.92
C ASN A 3 -4.55 15.03 -0.79
N GLU A 4 -4.98 14.97 0.46
CA GLU A 4 -4.20 15.50 1.59
C GLU A 4 -3.54 14.47 2.51
N GLN A 5 -3.68 13.14 2.34
CA GLN A 5 -3.13 12.21 3.35
C GLN A 5 -2.51 10.89 2.85
N ARG A 6 -2.18 10.76 1.56
CA ARG A 6 -1.27 9.67 1.15
C ARG A 6 0.15 10.22 1.24
N LYS A 7 0.82 10.03 2.39
CA LYS A 7 2.29 10.20 2.49
C LYS A 7 2.89 9.51 1.28
N ASN A 8 3.43 10.32 0.37
CA ASN A 8 3.71 9.86 -0.98
C ASN A 8 4.99 9.05 -0.87
N TRP A 9 4.94 7.75 -1.10
CA TRP A 9 6.14 6.89 -1.08
C TRP A 9 7.28 7.46 -1.94
N ARG A 10 6.95 8.25 -2.98
CA ARG A 10 7.90 9.01 -3.81
C ARG A 10 8.69 10.08 -3.06
N GLU A 11 8.10 10.71 -2.04
CA GLU A 11 8.77 11.68 -1.18
C GLU A 11 9.67 10.97 -0.18
N LEU A 12 9.21 9.85 0.40
CA LEU A 12 10.04 9.01 1.24
C LEU A 12 11.24 8.42 0.48
N CYS A 13 11.08 8.04 -0.79
CA CYS A 13 12.20 7.64 -1.66
C CYS A 13 13.21 8.79 -1.86
N ARG A 14 12.76 10.03 -2.03
CA ARG A 14 13.66 11.18 -2.17
C ARG A 14 14.40 11.48 -0.87
N ALA A 15 13.68 11.47 0.25
CA ALA A 15 14.28 11.64 1.58
C ALA A 15 15.33 10.55 1.85
N ALA A 16 15.07 9.29 1.48
CA ALA A 16 16.04 8.20 1.64
C ALA A 16 17.32 8.40 0.82
N LEU A 17 17.23 9.04 -0.36
CA LEU A 17 18.39 9.36 -1.19
C LEU A 17 19.19 10.55 -0.66
N GLU A 18 18.54 11.46 0.07
CA GLU A 18 19.15 12.64 0.66
C GLU A 18 19.65 12.42 2.09
N ALA A 19 19.18 11.36 2.75
CA ALA A 19 19.56 10.99 4.11
C ALA A 19 21.06 10.71 4.20
N LYS A 20 21.73 11.44 5.09
CA LYS A 20 23.17 11.28 5.36
C LYS A 20 23.41 10.52 6.66
N ASP A 21 22.40 10.47 7.51
CA ASP A 21 22.43 9.77 8.78
C ASP A 21 21.78 8.38 8.63
N PRO A 22 22.43 7.32 9.13
CA PRO A 22 21.92 5.96 9.02
C PRO A 22 20.66 5.71 9.87
N ASP A 23 20.48 6.40 10.99
CA ASP A 23 19.26 6.30 11.80
C ASP A 23 18.08 7.01 11.12
N GLU A 24 18.35 8.16 10.48
CA GLU A 24 17.37 8.87 9.64
C GLU A 24 16.94 8.01 8.44
N LEU A 25 17.89 7.37 7.76
CA LEU A 25 17.60 6.44 6.66
C LEU A 25 16.74 5.26 7.15
N LEU A 26 17.04 4.71 8.33
CA LEU A 26 16.27 3.62 8.91
C LEU A 26 14.82 4.03 9.19
N GLN A 27 14.60 5.23 9.74
CA GLN A 27 13.26 5.77 9.96
C GLN A 27 12.49 5.94 8.64
N ILE A 28 13.14 6.48 7.60
CA ILE A 28 12.51 6.69 6.29
C ILE A 28 12.14 5.34 5.66
N VAL A 29 13.01 4.33 5.73
CA VAL A 29 12.73 2.99 5.21
C VAL A 29 11.58 2.32 5.96
N GLN A 30 11.47 2.52 7.28
CA GLN A 30 10.34 2.01 8.06
C GLN A 30 9.01 2.65 7.64
N GLU A 31 8.98 3.97 7.49
CA GLU A 31 7.80 4.68 6.99
C GLU A 31 7.41 4.21 5.57
N LEU A 32 8.41 3.99 4.72
CA LEU A 32 8.20 3.52 3.35
C LEU A 32 7.59 2.12 3.30
N ASN A 33 8.03 1.22 4.19
CA ASN A 33 7.50 -0.13 4.30
C ASN A 33 6.04 -0.12 4.78
N ILE A 34 5.70 0.76 5.73
CA ILE A 34 4.31 0.94 6.19
C ILE A 34 3.43 1.46 5.04
N ALA A 35 3.90 2.47 4.31
CA ALA A 35 3.16 3.04 3.18
C ALA A 35 2.90 2.01 2.06
N LEU A 36 3.91 1.18 1.74
CA LEU A 36 3.77 0.12 0.75
C LEU A 36 2.83 -1.00 1.19
N LYS A 37 2.91 -1.43 2.45
CA LYS A 37 1.99 -2.44 3.00
C LYS A 37 0.53 -1.99 2.95
N GLN A 38 0.28 -0.71 3.27
CA GLN A 38 -1.06 -0.14 3.15
C GLN A 38 -1.54 -0.12 1.70
N GLU A 39 -0.68 0.23 0.74
CA GLU A 39 -1.03 0.21 -0.69
C GLU A 39 -1.29 -1.21 -1.21
N GLU A 40 -0.49 -2.19 -0.78
CA GLU A 40 -0.68 -3.60 -1.13
C GLU A 40 -1.98 -4.16 -0.56
N GLN A 41 -2.27 -3.88 0.72
CA GLN A 41 -3.49 -4.34 1.37
C GLN A 41 -4.73 -3.73 0.73
N VAL A 42 -4.70 -2.43 0.43
CA VAL A 42 -5.78 -1.78 -0.33
C VAL A 42 -5.94 -2.45 -1.70
N ARG A 43 -4.86 -2.69 -2.45
CA ARG A 43 -4.94 -3.37 -3.76
C ARG A 43 -5.48 -4.79 -3.66
N HIS A 44 -5.12 -5.52 -2.61
CA HIS A 44 -5.62 -6.86 -2.33
C HIS A 44 -7.12 -6.84 -2.05
N ASP A 45 -7.58 -5.95 -1.17
CA ASP A 45 -9.00 -5.80 -0.85
C ASP A 45 -9.83 -5.39 -2.06
N PHE A 46 -9.32 -4.48 -2.91
CA PHE A 46 -9.96 -4.13 -4.18
C PHE A 46 -10.04 -5.33 -5.15
N ARG A 47 -9.01 -6.18 -5.18
CA ARG A 47 -8.99 -7.37 -6.04
C ARG A 47 -10.01 -8.41 -5.59
N HIS A 48 -10.12 -8.67 -4.29
CA HIS A 48 -11.12 -9.59 -3.75
C HIS A 48 -12.54 -9.03 -3.81
N ALA A 49 -12.73 -7.72 -3.66
CA ALA A 49 -14.02 -7.08 -3.87
C ALA A 49 -14.49 -7.12 -5.33
N MET A 50 -13.55 -7.24 -6.29
CA MET A 50 -13.84 -7.40 -7.71
C MET A 50 -13.91 -8.85 -8.18
N GLU A 51 -13.67 -9.85 -7.32
CA GLU A 51 -13.98 -11.23 -7.68
C GLU A 51 -15.50 -11.34 -7.88
N PRO A 52 -15.97 -11.64 -9.11
CA PRO A 52 -17.39 -11.90 -9.30
C PRO A 52 -17.72 -13.11 -8.44
N VAL A 53 -18.71 -12.95 -7.55
CA VAL A 53 -19.31 -14.05 -6.80
C VAL A 53 -19.64 -15.13 -7.83
N ARG A 54 -18.84 -16.19 -7.90
CA ARG A 54 -19.20 -17.37 -8.69
C ARG A 54 -20.54 -17.81 -8.13
N PRO A 55 -21.63 -17.83 -8.92
CA PRO A 55 -22.85 -18.41 -8.43
C PRO A 55 -22.51 -19.87 -8.14
N SER A 56 -22.56 -20.25 -6.87
CA SER A 56 -22.33 -21.60 -6.41
C SER A 56 -23.14 -22.54 -7.30
N ALA A 57 -22.42 -23.31 -8.12
CA ALA A 57 -23.01 -24.36 -8.94
C ALA A 57 -23.38 -25.54 -8.03
N GLU A 58 -24.25 -25.30 -7.06
CA GLU A 58 -24.86 -26.27 -6.16
C GLU A 58 -26.31 -25.86 -5.96
N MET A 59 -27.13 -25.94 -7.02
CA MET A 59 -28.58 -26.13 -6.91
C MET A 59 -29.14 -26.56 -8.27
N ARG A 60 -28.97 -27.85 -8.58
CA ARG A 60 -29.79 -28.70 -9.46
C ARG A 60 -29.04 -30.03 -9.58
N GLY A 61 -29.56 -31.19 -9.24
CA GLY A 61 -30.92 -31.65 -8.91
C GLY A 61 -30.87 -33.15 -9.04
#